data_AF-A0A4Y7Q1X9-F1
#
_entry.id   AF-A0A4Y7Q1X9-F1
#
_cell.length_a   1.000
_cell.length_b   1.000
_cell.length_c   1.000
_cell.angle_alpha   90.00
_cell.angle_beta   90.00
_cell.angle_gamma   90.00
#
_symmetry.space_group_name_H-M   'P 1'
#
loop_
_entity.id
_entity.type
_entity.pdbx_description
1 polymer ?
#
loop_
_entity_poly.entity_id
_entity_poly.type
_entity_poly.pdbx_seq_one_letter_code
_entity_poly.pdbx_strand_id
1 'polypeptide(L)' 'MLPAWIRRRKFKHINKLPVELLVEIFLWCHPMGTFPRPSRFRAPILLGMVCRVWRSVSINTPQLW' A
#
# COMPACT_ATOMS: atom_id res chain seq x y z
N MET A 1 26.66 -13.18 -5.02
CA MET A 1 27.13 -11.90 -4.46
C MET A 1 25.96 -11.15 -3.81
N LEU A 2 25.71 -11.36 -2.51
CA LEU A 2 24.85 -10.49 -1.68
C LEU A 2 25.63 -10.24 -0.37
N PRO A 3 25.96 -8.99 0.01
CA PRO A 3 26.89 -8.74 1.11
C PRO A 3 26.22 -8.60 2.48
N ALA A 4 27.00 -8.88 3.52
CA ALA A 4 26.63 -9.19 4.91
C ALA A 4 26.10 -8.04 5.80
N TRP A 5 25.58 -6.94 5.23
CA TRP A 5 25.29 -5.72 6.01
C TRP A 5 23.88 -5.17 5.84
N ILE A 6 22.87 -5.98 5.47
CA ILE A 6 21.46 -5.53 5.36
C ILE A 6 21.07 -4.78 6.64
N ARG A 7 21.21 -3.46 6.59
CA ARG A 7 21.12 -2.58 7.74
C ARG A 7 19.63 -2.49 8.01
N ARG A 8 19.15 -3.17 9.06
CA ARG A 8 17.72 -3.17 9.42
C ARG A 8 17.30 -1.74 9.73
N ARG A 9 16.65 -1.10 8.75
CA ARG A 9 16.12 0.25 8.90
C ARG A 9 14.78 0.14 9.61
N LYS A 10 14.70 0.70 10.82
CA LYS A 10 13.45 0.78 11.58
C LYS A 10 12.67 2.02 11.12
N PHE A 11 11.46 1.81 10.65
CA PHE A 11 10.54 2.90 10.31
C PHE A 11 9.61 3.14 11.49
N LYS A 12 9.54 4.38 11.98
CA LYS A 12 8.63 4.76 13.08
C LYS A 12 7.20 5.02 12.61
N HIS A 13 7.02 5.33 11.32
CA HIS A 13 5.73 5.66 10.74
C HIS A 13 5.57 4.91 9.41
N ILE A 14 4.39 4.34 9.18
CA ILE A 14 4.14 3.50 8.00
C ILE A 14 4.36 4.27 6.68
N ASN A 15 4.02 5.56 6.64
CA ASN A 15 4.27 6.45 5.49
C ASN A 15 5.76 6.68 5.16
N LYS A 16 6.70 6.18 5.97
CA LYS A 16 8.14 6.23 5.68
C LYS A 16 8.66 4.96 5.02
N LEU A 17 7.82 3.92 4.89
CA LEU A 17 8.16 2.76 4.09
C LEU A 17 8.39 3.17 2.62
N PRO A 18 9.28 2.47 1.90
CA PRO A 18 9.31 2.52 0.44
C PRO A 18 7.91 2.31 -0.14
N VAL A 19 7.61 3.00 -1.24
CA VAL A 19 6.26 3.01 -1.83
C VAL A 19 5.84 1.62 -2.28
N GLU A 20 6.78 0.80 -2.72
CA GLU A 20 6.60 -0.57 -3.17
C GLU A 20 6.06 -1.46 -2.05
N LEU A 21 6.54 -1.24 -0.82
CA LEU A 21 6.04 -1.97 0.35
C LEU A 21 4.64 -1.51 0.77
N LEU A 22 4.31 -0.21 0.60
CA LEU A 22 2.95 0.28 0.83
C LEU A 22 1.98 -0.31 -0.20
N VAL A 23 2.37 -0.36 -1.47
CA VAL A 23 1.59 -0.98 -2.55
C VAL A 23 1.31 -2.44 -2.24
N GLU A 24 2.34 -3.20 -1.85
CA GLU A 24 2.17 -4.61 -1.47
C GLU A 24 1.15 -4.77 -0.35
N ILE A 25 1.29 -4.03 0.75
CA ILE A 25 0.33 -4.04 1.87
C ILE A 25 -1.09 -3.71 1.39
N PHE A 26 -1.24 -2.75 0.49
CA PHE A 26 -2.54 -2.32 -0.02
C PHE A 26 -3.19 -3.41 -0.89
N LEU A 27 -2.41 -4.14 -1.68
CA LEU A 27 -2.90 -5.26 -2.50
C LEU A 27 -3.48 -6.38 -1.62
N TRP A 28 -2.89 -6.62 -0.45
CA TRP A 28 -3.40 -7.59 0.53
C TRP A 28 -4.68 -7.13 1.27
N CYS A 29 -5.06 -5.86 1.17
CA CYS A 29 -6.30 -5.35 1.77
C CYS A 29 -7.55 -5.65 0.92
N HIS A 30 -7.40 -6.18 -0.29
CA HIS A 30 -8.50 -6.51 -1.19
C HIS A 30 -8.86 -8.01 -1.13
N PRO A 31 -10.14 -8.39 -1.04
CA PRO A 31 -10.52 -9.80 -1.08
C PRO A 31 -10.09 -10.46 -2.39
N MET A 32 -9.22 -11.47 -2.28
CA MET A 32 -8.76 -12.27 -3.41
C MET A 32 -9.95 -12.86 -4.19
N GLY A 33 -9.89 -12.77 -5.51
CA GLY A 33 -10.90 -13.39 -6.40
C GLY A 33 -12.15 -12.54 -6.67
N THR A 34 -12.18 -11.26 -6.26
CA THR A 34 -13.28 -10.35 -6.62
C THR A 34 -12.75 -9.11 -7.35
N PHE A 35 -13.53 -8.55 -8.26
CA PHE A 35 -13.21 -7.23 -8.81
C PHE A 35 -13.46 -6.15 -7.73
N PRO A 36 -12.57 -5.16 -7.60
CA PRO A 36 -12.80 -4.03 -6.70
C PRO A 36 -14.09 -3.31 -7.10
N ARG A 37 -14.92 -3.06 -6.09
CA ARG A 37 -16.18 -2.33 -6.25
C ARG A 37 -16.01 -0.95 -5.62
N PRO A 38 -16.49 0.13 -6.26
CA PRO A 38 -16.43 1.46 -5.68
C PRO A 38 -17.25 1.47 -4.38
N SER A 39 -16.56 1.52 -3.25
CA SER A 39 -17.16 1.60 -1.92
C SER A 39 -16.23 2.34 -0.98
N ARG A 40 -16.79 3.26 -0.20
CA ARG A 40 -16.07 3.97 0.87
C ARG A 40 -15.52 3.02 1.95
N PHE A 41 -16.01 1.78 1.99
CA PHE A 41 -15.63 0.77 2.98
C PHE A 41 -14.70 -0.31 2.44
N ARG A 42 -14.23 -0.18 1.18
CA ARG A 42 -13.33 -1.15 0.56
C ARG A 42 -12.13 -0.46 -0.05
N ALA A 43 -11.00 -1.17 -0.11
CA ALA A 43 -9.90 -0.75 -0.96
C ALA A 43 -10.38 -0.70 -2.42
N PRO A 44 -9.82 0.20 -3.25
CA PRO A 44 -8.78 1.19 -2.92
C PRO A 44 -9.30 2.45 -2.19
N ILE A 45 -10.59 2.77 -2.30
CA ILE A 45 -11.16 4.05 -1.84
C ILE A 45 -10.95 4.26 -0.33
N LEU A 46 -11.14 3.22 0.49
CA LEU A 46 -10.91 3.27 1.94
C LEU A 46 -9.48 3.69 2.29
N LEU A 47 -8.48 3.14 1.58
CA LEU A 47 -7.06 3.44 1.78
C LEU A 47 -6.78 4.92 1.47
N GLY A 48 -7.39 5.43 0.40
CA GLY A 48 -7.28 6.83 0.03
C GLY A 48 -7.90 7.83 1.02
N MET A 49 -8.66 7.38 2.02
CA MET A 49 -9.25 8.25 3.05
C MET A 49 -8.38 8.41 4.30
N VAL A 50 -7.32 7.62 4.47
CA VAL A 50 -6.49 7.65 5.69
C VAL A 50 -5.62 8.91 5.79
N CYS A 51 -4.83 9.21 4.75
CA CYS A 51 -4.00 10.41 4.70
C CYS A 51 -3.60 10.76 3.25
N ARG A 52 -2.96 11.92 3.04
CA ARG A 52 -2.52 12.37 1.71
C ARG A 52 -1.55 11.40 1.03
N VAL A 53 -0.64 10.79 1.78
CA VAL A 53 0.33 9.81 1.24
C VAL A 53 -0.40 8.57 0.72
N TRP A 54 -1.31 8.01 1.51
CA TRP A 54 -2.06 6.81 1.14
C TRP A 54 -2.99 7.07 -0.05
N ARG A 55 -3.61 8.26 -0.10
CA ARG A 55 -4.37 8.70 -1.27
C ARG A 55 -3.53 8.73 -2.53
N SER A 56 -2.33 9.31 -2.46
CA SER A 56 -1.41 9.34 -3.60
C SER A 56 -1.04 7.93 -4.05
N VAL A 57 -0.65 7.04 -3.12
CA VAL A 57 -0.28 5.66 -3.46
C VAL A 57 -1.46 4.91 -4.07
N SER A 58 -2.64 4.99 -3.43
CA SER A 58 -3.85 4.28 -3.88
C SER A 58 -4.33 4.72 -5.26
N ILE A 59 -4.21 6.00 -5.60
CA ILE A 59 -4.59 6.51 -6.94
C ILE A 59 -3.57 6.08 -8.00
N ASN A 60 -2.27 6.08 -7.67
CA ASN A 60 -1.19 5.77 -8.61
C ASN A 60 -0.86 4.27 -8.71
N THR A 61 -1.68 3.39 -8.14
CA THR A 61 -1.47 1.93 -8.16
C THR A 61 -2.63 1.27 -8.90
N PRO A 62 -2.54 1.10 -10.23
CA PRO A 62 -3.61 0.53 -11.04
C PRO A 62 -4.05 -0.87 -10.60
N GLN A 63 -3.15 -1.66 -10.01
CA GLN A 63 -3.44 -3.03 -9.55
C GLN A 63 -4.45 -3.09 -8.40
N LEU A 64 -4.75 -1.96 -7.74
CA LEU A 64 -5.78 -1.90 -6.69
C LEU A 64 -7.20 -1.67 -7.24
N TRP A 65 -7.32 -1.31 -8.52
CA TRP A 65 -8.56 -0.98 -9.22
C TRP A 65 -8.92 -2.05 -10.25
#